data_AF-A0A139GXW3-F1
#
_entry.id   AF-A0A139GXW3-F1
#
_cell.length_a   1.000
_cell.length_b   1.000
_cell.length_c   1.000
_cell.angle_alpha   90.00
_cell.angle_beta   90.00
_cell.angle_gamma   90.00
#
_symmetry.space_group_name_H-M   'P 1'
#
loop_
_entity.id
_entity.type
_entity.pdbx_description
1 polymer ?
#
loop_
_entity_poly.entity_id
_entity_poly.type
_entity_poly.pdbx_seq_one_letter_code
_entity_poly.pdbx_strand_id
1 'polypeptide(L)'
;MAPIGKKRKRDDRYGPIEELTFDPEARQEYLTGFSKRKQARKDHAKEVAIKREKEEKIKERRALREQKKQEVEEHVQAVNEELKKQNALINGDESEGDFEGFDETSAKEEGVAEEVLPSDEEYVDEDKYTTVTVEPMGEESEDEDDEADKAKAEAATAVKKPEPSAKKKRPWQKDGDDKKIKRKKFRYESKAERAVTRKKQKSRNSKAAAARKKEK
;
A
#
# COMPACT_ATOMS: atom_id res chain seq x y z
N MET A 1 13.38 -43.28 -18.91
CA MET A 1 12.81 -43.23 -17.53
C MET A 1 12.89 -41.80 -17.03
N ALA A 2 11.79 -41.25 -16.50
CA ALA A 2 11.78 -39.91 -15.91
C ALA A 2 12.55 -39.91 -14.56
N PRO A 3 13.25 -38.83 -14.19
CA PRO A 3 14.04 -38.79 -12.97
C PRO A 3 13.13 -38.83 -11.73
N ILE A 4 13.47 -39.70 -10.78
CA ILE A 4 12.81 -39.81 -9.47
C ILE A 4 12.92 -38.46 -8.75
N GLY A 5 11.78 -37.82 -8.52
CA GLY A 5 11.71 -36.52 -7.86
C GLY A 5 12.29 -36.57 -6.44
N LYS A 6 13.13 -35.59 -6.09
CA LYS A 6 13.68 -35.40 -4.74
C LYS A 6 12.54 -35.35 -3.72
N LYS A 7 12.53 -36.27 -2.75
CA LYS A 7 11.60 -36.25 -1.62
C LYS A 7 11.79 -34.92 -0.87
N ARG A 8 10.70 -34.20 -0.57
CA ARG A 8 10.77 -32.96 0.23
C ARG A 8 11.39 -33.30 1.58
N LYS A 9 12.47 -32.62 1.96
CA LYS A 9 12.99 -32.66 3.33
C LYS A 9 11.85 -32.24 4.26
N ARG A 10 11.58 -33.04 5.29
CA ARG A 10 10.70 -32.61 6.39
C ARG A 10 11.42 -31.48 7.13
N ASP A 11 10.65 -30.55 7.68
CA ASP A 11 11.20 -29.49 8.53
C ASP A 11 11.90 -30.14 9.72
N ASP A 12 13.23 -30.00 9.80
CA ASP A 12 14.06 -30.54 10.88
C ASP A 12 13.69 -29.93 12.26
N ARG A 13 12.86 -28.87 12.28
CA ARG A 13 12.34 -28.20 13.49
C ARG A 13 11.57 -29.10 14.44
N TYR A 14 11.01 -30.20 13.96
CA TYR A 14 10.19 -31.12 14.77
C TYR A 14 10.92 -32.41 15.14
N GLY A 15 12.19 -32.55 14.76
CA GLY A 15 12.99 -33.75 15.03
C GLY A 15 12.43 -35.04 14.39
N PRO A 16 13.15 -36.16 14.52
CA PRO A 16 12.60 -37.48 14.23
C PRO A 16 11.51 -37.80 15.26
N ILE A 17 10.26 -37.91 14.83
CA ILE A 17 9.16 -38.32 15.69
C ILE A 17 9.30 -39.83 15.93
N GLU A 18 9.64 -40.23 17.15
CA GLU A 18 9.88 -41.63 17.53
C GLU A 18 8.58 -42.44 17.61
N GLU A 19 7.48 -41.83 18.03
CA GLU A 19 6.17 -42.48 18.17
C GLU A 19 5.03 -41.57 17.68
N LEU A 20 4.18 -42.09 16.77
CA LEU A 20 2.93 -41.44 16.37
C LEU A 20 1.76 -42.08 17.12
N THR A 21 1.20 -41.37 18.09
CA THR A 21 -0.07 -41.75 18.72
C THR A 21 -1.24 -41.27 17.86
N PHE A 22 -2.18 -42.16 17.55
CA PHE A 22 -3.37 -41.82 16.78
C PHE A 22 -4.56 -41.66 17.70
N ASP A 23 -4.96 -40.41 17.92
CA ASP A 23 -6.15 -40.09 18.68
C ASP A 23 -7.40 -40.11 17.76
N PRO A 24 -8.34 -41.05 17.96
CA PRO A 24 -9.56 -41.11 17.18
C PRO A 24 -10.47 -39.89 17.37
N GLU A 25 -10.45 -39.24 18.54
CA GLU A 25 -11.27 -38.05 18.81
C GLU A 25 -10.77 -36.86 17.99
N ALA A 26 -9.46 -36.58 18.05
CA ALA A 26 -8.82 -35.58 17.20
C ALA A 26 -9.06 -35.83 15.71
N ARG A 27 -9.14 -37.10 15.28
CA ARG A 27 -9.50 -37.46 13.90
C ARG A 27 -10.95 -37.10 13.57
N GLN A 28 -11.89 -37.37 14.47
CA GLN A 28 -13.30 -37.03 14.28
C GLN A 28 -13.50 -35.51 14.21
N GLU A 29 -12.87 -34.76 15.10
CA GLU A 29 -12.84 -33.29 15.07
C GLU A 29 -12.19 -32.78 13.78
N TYR A 30 -11.12 -33.44 13.33
CA TYR A 30 -10.50 -33.09 12.06
C TYR A 30 -11.45 -33.37 10.88
N LEU A 31 -12.16 -34.49 10.83
CA LEU A 31 -13.05 -34.76 9.70
C LEU A 31 -14.27 -33.84 9.68
N THR A 32 -14.86 -33.55 10.83
CA THR A 32 -16.10 -32.75 10.94
C THR A 32 -15.84 -31.23 11.02
N GLY A 33 -14.70 -30.81 11.56
CA GLY A 33 -14.33 -29.42 11.80
C GLY A 33 -13.83 -28.65 10.58
N PHE A 34 -14.16 -29.06 9.35
CA PHE A 34 -13.62 -28.44 8.13
C PHE A 34 -13.97 -26.95 8.00
N SER A 35 -15.18 -26.56 8.43
CA SER A 35 -15.62 -25.17 8.48
C SER A 35 -14.77 -24.36 9.47
N LYS A 36 -14.56 -24.90 10.69
CA LYS A 36 -13.70 -24.29 11.73
C LYS A 36 -12.26 -24.11 11.22
N ARG A 37 -11.67 -25.11 10.57
CA ARG A 37 -10.33 -24.97 9.95
C ARG A 37 -10.29 -23.99 8.80
N LYS A 38 -11.37 -23.86 8.03
CA LYS A 38 -11.45 -22.86 6.95
C LYS A 38 -11.51 -21.45 7.53
N GLN A 39 -12.26 -21.25 8.61
CA GLN A 39 -12.28 -19.99 9.37
C GLN A 39 -10.90 -19.70 9.97
N ALA A 40 -10.33 -20.64 10.73
CA ALA A 40 -8.99 -20.49 11.31
C ALA A 40 -7.90 -20.16 10.27
N ARG A 41 -7.95 -20.75 9.07
CA ARG A 41 -7.04 -20.38 7.97
C ARG A 41 -7.25 -18.96 7.46
N LYS A 42 -8.51 -18.51 7.35
CA LYS A 42 -8.82 -17.12 6.98
C LYS A 42 -8.35 -16.17 8.07
N ASP A 43 -8.58 -16.49 9.33
CA ASP A 43 -8.24 -15.63 10.46
C ASP A 43 -6.72 -15.56 10.66
N HIS A 44 -6.02 -16.69 10.58
CA HIS A 44 -4.55 -16.70 10.54
C HIS A 44 -3.99 -15.88 9.36
N ALA A 45 -4.60 -15.95 8.17
CA ALA A 45 -4.17 -15.12 7.04
C ALA A 45 -4.37 -13.61 7.32
N LYS A 46 -5.47 -13.22 7.96
CA LYS A 46 -5.70 -11.83 8.41
C LYS A 46 -4.69 -11.43 9.48
N GLU A 47 -4.45 -12.28 10.48
CA GLU A 47 -3.50 -12.01 11.55
C GLU A 47 -2.08 -11.80 11.02
N VAL A 48 -1.65 -12.64 10.07
CA VAL A 48 -0.34 -12.48 9.43
C VAL A 48 -0.26 -11.17 8.63
N ALA A 49 -1.32 -10.79 7.93
CA ALA A 49 -1.37 -9.51 7.22
C ALA A 49 -1.26 -8.32 8.21
N ILE A 50 -2.05 -8.34 9.28
CA ILE A 50 -2.02 -7.31 10.33
C ILE A 50 -0.64 -7.23 11.00
N LYS A 51 -0.01 -8.38 11.29
CA LYS A 51 1.35 -8.42 11.86
C LYS A 51 2.36 -7.76 10.92
N ARG A 52 2.31 -8.08 9.62
CA ARG A 52 3.20 -7.47 8.63
C ARG A 52 2.97 -5.97 8.47
N GLU A 53 1.72 -5.52 8.40
CA GLU A 53 1.40 -4.09 8.31
C GLU A 53 1.91 -3.31 9.54
N LYS A 54 1.81 -3.89 10.74
CA LYS A 54 2.37 -3.28 11.95
C LYS A 54 3.89 -3.19 11.91
N GLU A 55 4.55 -4.27 11.50
CA GLU A 55 6.02 -4.31 11.35
C GLU A 55 6.50 -3.31 10.29
N GLU A 56 5.80 -3.18 9.17
CA GLU A 56 6.08 -2.21 8.10
C GLU A 56 5.92 -0.77 8.62
N LYS A 57 4.80 -0.45 9.29
CA LYS A 57 4.59 0.88 9.90
C LYS A 57 5.67 1.25 10.92
N ILE A 58 6.11 0.29 11.74
CA ILE A 58 7.18 0.54 12.72
C ILE A 58 8.50 0.82 12.00
N LYS A 59 8.82 0.06 10.94
CA LYS A 59 10.02 0.29 10.12
C LYS A 59 9.98 1.64 9.41
N GLU A 60 8.84 2.01 8.83
CA GLU A 60 8.64 3.32 8.20
C GLU A 60 8.82 4.46 9.19
N ARG A 61 8.20 4.37 10.38
CA ARG A 61 8.37 5.39 11.43
C ARG A 61 9.82 5.48 11.90
N ARG A 62 10.52 4.36 12.01
CA ARG A 62 11.94 4.33 12.36
C ARG A 62 12.78 5.00 11.28
N ALA A 63 12.55 4.67 10.01
CA ALA A 63 13.24 5.28 8.88
C ALA A 63 13.03 6.81 8.82
N LEU A 64 11.79 7.29 9.04
CA LEU A 64 11.51 8.73 9.10
C LEU A 64 12.24 9.43 10.25
N ARG A 65 12.37 8.78 11.41
CA ARG A 65 13.13 9.32 12.54
C ARG A 65 14.63 9.37 12.25
N GLU A 66 15.16 8.32 11.62
CA GLU A 66 16.57 8.26 11.22
C GLU A 66 16.88 9.33 10.15
N GLN A 67 16.00 9.53 9.16
CA GLN A 67 16.10 10.60 8.17
C GLN A 67 16.10 11.99 8.83
N LYS A 68 15.13 12.27 9.71
CA LYS A 68 15.10 13.55 10.43
C LYS A 68 16.34 13.78 11.29
N LYS A 69 16.89 12.73 11.91
CA LYS A 69 18.12 12.81 12.69
C LYS A 69 19.31 13.18 11.80
N GLN A 70 19.42 12.55 10.64
CA GLN A 70 20.46 12.85 9.65
C GLN A 70 20.33 14.28 9.13
N GLU A 71 19.13 14.72 8.74
CA GLU A 71 18.88 16.10 8.27
C GLU A 71 19.28 17.14 9.34
N VAL A 72 18.96 16.88 10.60
CA VAL A 72 19.35 17.77 11.71
C VAL A 72 20.87 17.76 11.92
N GLU A 73 21.52 16.59 11.90
CA GLU A 73 22.97 16.47 12.03
C GLU A 73 23.71 17.19 10.90
N GLU A 74 23.26 17.00 9.65
CA GLU A 74 23.81 17.69 8.47
C GLU A 74 23.61 19.21 8.58
N HIS A 75 22.44 19.67 9.02
CA HIS A 75 22.17 21.09 9.21
C HIS A 75 23.05 21.71 10.29
N VAL A 76 23.21 21.04 11.44
CA VAL A 76 24.10 21.50 12.51
C VAL A 76 25.55 21.54 12.05
N GLN A 77 26.00 20.53 11.29
CA GLN A 77 27.33 20.53 10.69
C GLN A 77 27.52 21.72 9.72
N ALA A 78 26.55 21.95 8.83
CA ALA A 78 26.60 23.07 7.89
C ALA A 78 26.65 24.43 8.59
N VAL A 79 25.83 24.64 9.64
CA VAL A 79 25.85 25.87 10.45
C VAL A 79 27.18 26.02 11.16
N ASN A 80 27.71 24.97 11.77
CA ASN A 80 29.01 25.00 12.46
C ASN A 80 30.16 25.31 11.49
N GLU A 81 30.13 24.77 10.27
CA GLU A 81 31.09 25.10 9.22
C GLU A 81 31.00 26.55 8.77
N GLU A 82 29.78 27.08 8.61
CA GLU A 82 29.57 28.49 8.26
C GLU A 82 30.07 29.42 9.37
N LEU A 83 29.77 29.13 10.64
CA LEU A 83 30.29 29.87 11.78
C LEU A 83 31.82 29.80 11.86
N LYS A 84 32.43 28.63 11.61
CA LYS A 84 33.90 28.50 11.52
C LYS A 84 34.48 29.36 10.39
N LYS A 85 33.85 29.38 9.21
CA LYS A 85 34.28 30.23 8.08
C LYS A 85 34.15 31.72 8.41
N GLN A 86 33.06 32.13 9.06
CA GLN A 86 32.85 33.51 9.49
C GLN A 86 33.88 33.92 10.57
N ASN A 87 34.10 33.08 11.58
CA ASN A 87 35.11 33.31 12.62
C ASN A 87 36.53 33.39 12.03
N ALA A 88 36.87 32.54 11.06
CA ALA A 88 38.15 32.61 10.35
C ALA A 88 38.31 33.91 9.54
N LEU A 89 37.23 34.43 8.95
CA LEU A 89 37.24 35.71 8.23
C LEU A 89 37.36 36.93 9.18
N ILE A 90 36.78 36.83 10.38
CA ILE A 90 36.77 37.92 11.38
C ILE A 90 38.07 37.95 12.19
N ASN A 91 38.61 36.80 12.58
CA ASN A 91 39.75 36.67 13.49
C ASN A 91 41.10 36.39 12.80
N GLY A 92 41.18 36.46 11.46
CA GLY A 92 42.43 36.48 10.68
C GLY A 92 43.57 35.62 11.22
N ASP A 93 43.54 34.31 10.94
CA ASP A 93 44.68 33.37 11.02
C ASP A 93 45.62 33.49 12.24
N GLU A 94 45.11 33.75 13.45
CA GLU A 94 45.91 33.60 14.67
C GLU A 94 45.01 33.40 15.91
N SER A 95 44.46 32.20 16.07
CA SER A 95 44.12 31.70 17.41
C SER A 95 43.91 30.19 17.39
N GLU A 96 44.99 29.45 17.66
CA GLU A 96 44.93 28.16 18.36
C GLU A 96 44.40 28.41 19.78
N GLY A 97 43.11 28.73 19.88
CA GLY A 97 42.37 28.76 21.14
C GLY A 97 41.71 27.41 21.31
N ASP A 98 42.43 26.49 21.95
CA ASP A 98 41.88 25.25 22.50
C ASP A 98 40.69 25.61 23.41
N PHE A 99 39.46 25.49 22.88
CA PHE A 99 38.26 25.54 23.70
C PHE A 99 38.15 24.17 24.38
N GLU A 100 38.95 24.03 25.42
CA GLU A 100 38.93 22.92 26.36
C GLU A 100 37.53 22.78 26.95
N GLY A 101 37.02 21.56 26.87
CA GLY A 101 35.66 21.22 27.25
C GLY A 101 35.32 21.68 28.66
N PHE A 102 34.12 22.25 28.78
CA PHE A 102 33.36 22.21 30.02
C PHE A 102 33.04 20.75 30.33
N ASP A 103 33.97 20.04 30.96
CA ASP A 103 33.73 18.78 31.64
C ASP A 103 33.87 19.00 33.16
N GLU A 104 32.85 18.50 33.86
CA GLU A 104 32.90 18.13 35.28
C GLU A 104 32.88 19.27 36.33
N THR A 105 31.68 19.81 36.59
CA THR A 105 31.29 20.18 37.96
C THR A 105 30.03 19.42 38.37
N SER A 106 30.23 18.19 38.85
CA SER A 106 29.25 17.52 39.69
C SER A 106 29.18 18.24 41.04
N ALA A 107 28.29 19.22 41.18
CA ALA A 107 27.96 19.82 42.47
C ALA A 107 26.46 20.19 42.51
N LYS A 108 25.66 19.17 42.81
CA LYS A 108 24.60 19.15 43.83
C LYS A 108 23.84 20.47 44.13
N GLU A 109 22.51 20.34 43.96
CA GLU A 109 21.41 20.98 44.70
C GLU A 109 20.96 22.41 44.41
N GLU A 110 19.63 22.48 44.25
CA GLU A 110 18.70 23.54 44.63
C GLU A 110 18.67 24.82 43.80
N GLY A 111 17.63 24.89 42.95
CA GLY A 111 17.18 26.13 42.34
C GLY A 111 16.40 25.90 41.06
N VAL A 112 15.34 25.08 41.10
CA VAL A 112 14.36 25.02 40.00
C VAL A 112 13.64 26.37 39.99
N ALA A 113 14.15 27.31 39.20
CA ALA A 113 13.38 28.45 38.75
C ALA A 113 12.32 27.88 37.79
N GLU A 114 11.10 27.76 38.29
CA GLU A 114 9.92 27.43 37.52
C GLU A 114 9.67 28.56 36.52
N GLU A 115 10.28 28.44 35.35
CA GLU A 115 9.94 29.26 34.19
C GLU A 115 8.52 28.86 33.79
N VAL A 116 7.57 29.71 34.18
CA VAL A 116 6.15 29.59 33.86
C VAL A 116 6.03 29.58 32.34
N LEU A 117 5.92 28.36 31.78
CA LEU A 117 5.57 28.15 30.39
C LEU A 117 4.24 28.87 30.14
N PRO A 118 4.11 29.66 29.06
CA PRO A 118 2.84 30.24 28.69
C PRO A 118 1.84 29.10 28.56
N SER A 119 0.71 29.23 29.27
CA SER A 119 -0.40 28.27 29.26
C SER A 119 -0.72 27.85 27.83
N ASP A 120 -0.87 26.54 27.61
CA ASP A 120 -1.30 25.94 26.35
C ASP A 120 -2.62 26.60 25.89
N GLU A 121 -2.51 27.66 25.10
CA GLU A 121 -3.64 28.26 24.40
C GLU A 121 -4.02 27.26 23.30
N GLU A 122 -5.00 26.40 23.61
CA GLU A 122 -5.65 25.53 22.65
C GLU A 122 -6.22 26.41 21.53
N TYR A 123 -5.48 26.51 20.42
CA TYR A 123 -5.94 27.19 19.22
C TYR A 123 -7.06 26.35 18.61
N VAL A 124 -8.29 26.65 19.01
CA VAL A 124 -9.48 26.22 18.28
C VAL A 124 -9.51 27.05 17.02
N ASP A 125 -9.06 26.47 15.89
CA ASP A 125 -9.24 27.08 14.58
C ASP A 125 -10.74 27.31 14.35
N GLU A 126 -11.19 28.56 14.53
CA GLU A 126 -12.57 29.01 14.29
C GLU A 126 -13.01 28.76 12.83
N ASP A 127 -12.05 28.54 11.91
CA ASP A 127 -12.30 28.26 10.50
C ASP A 127 -12.53 26.77 10.17
N LYS A 128 -12.42 25.86 11.15
CA LYS A 128 -12.59 24.41 10.94
C LYS A 128 -13.83 23.85 11.64
N TYR A 129 -14.99 24.45 11.44
CA TYR A 129 -16.26 23.80 11.79
C TYR A 129 -16.55 22.64 10.82
N THR A 130 -16.25 21.40 11.22
CA THR A 130 -16.85 20.22 10.58
C THR A 130 -18.24 20.02 11.16
N THR A 131 -19.28 20.43 10.43
CA THR A 131 -20.67 20.15 10.83
C THR A 131 -20.92 18.65 10.75
N VAL A 132 -21.12 18.01 11.90
CA VAL A 132 -21.51 16.60 11.99
C VAL A 132 -23.04 16.54 11.94
N THR A 133 -23.59 16.16 10.78
CA THR A 133 -25.00 15.82 10.64
C THR A 133 -25.23 14.39 11.11
N VAL A 134 -26.02 14.23 12.17
CA VAL A 134 -26.44 12.92 12.67
C VAL A 134 -27.74 12.53 11.95
N GLU A 135 -27.64 11.66 10.96
CA GLU A 135 -28.81 11.04 10.34
C GLU A 135 -29.30 9.89 11.22
N PRO A 136 -30.60 9.83 11.55
CA PRO A 136 -31.18 8.69 12.24
C PRO A 136 -31.07 7.48 11.32
N MET A 137 -30.22 6.52 11.69
CA MET A 137 -30.04 5.31 10.92
C MET A 137 -31.28 4.42 11.08
N GLY A 138 -32.23 4.55 10.15
CA GLY A 138 -33.34 3.61 9.97
C GLY A 138 -34.65 4.27 9.57
N GLU A 139 -34.93 4.35 8.27
CA GLU A 139 -36.07 3.72 7.59
C GLU A 139 -36.01 4.02 6.08
N GLU A 140 -36.49 3.08 5.27
CA GLU A 140 -36.32 2.97 3.82
C GLU A 140 -36.80 4.17 3.01
N SER A 141 -35.96 4.65 2.09
CA SER A 141 -36.40 5.13 0.78
C SER A 141 -35.26 4.92 -0.23
N GLU A 142 -35.29 3.74 -0.87
CA GLU A 142 -34.72 3.57 -2.20
C GLU A 142 -35.40 4.57 -3.15
N ASP A 143 -34.63 5.11 -4.09
CA ASP A 143 -35.02 6.03 -5.17
C ASP A 143 -34.97 7.53 -4.83
N GLU A 144 -33.80 8.16 -5.01
CA GLU A 144 -33.65 9.38 -5.83
C GLU A 144 -32.16 9.72 -6.04
N ASP A 145 -31.88 10.38 -7.17
CA ASP A 145 -30.60 11.01 -7.58
C ASP A 145 -29.57 10.19 -8.41
N ASP A 146 -30.04 9.69 -9.56
CA ASP A 146 -29.33 9.88 -10.84
C ASP A 146 -29.64 11.33 -11.31
N GLU A 147 -28.68 12.28 -11.30
CA GLU A 147 -28.52 13.37 -12.32
C GLU A 147 -27.47 14.44 -11.92
N ALA A 148 -26.19 14.11 -11.62
CA ALA A 148 -25.21 15.18 -11.32
C ALA A 148 -23.75 14.97 -11.77
N ASP A 149 -23.46 14.02 -12.67
CA ASP A 149 -22.08 13.84 -13.18
C ASP A 149 -22.04 13.70 -14.70
N LYS A 150 -22.31 14.82 -15.39
CA LYS A 150 -22.20 14.91 -16.85
C LYS A 150 -21.71 16.27 -17.33
N ALA A 151 -20.64 16.80 -16.75
CA ALA A 151 -20.04 18.04 -17.26
C ALA A 151 -18.54 18.24 -16.91
N LYS A 152 -17.66 17.26 -17.17
CA LYS A 152 -16.21 17.54 -17.32
C LYS A 152 -15.40 16.35 -17.86
N ALA A 153 -15.49 16.07 -19.16
CA ALA A 153 -14.51 15.22 -19.85
C ALA A 153 -14.59 15.36 -21.38
N GLU A 154 -14.56 16.59 -21.91
CA GLU A 154 -14.22 16.83 -23.31
C GLU A 154 -12.95 17.67 -23.38
N ALA A 155 -11.79 17.00 -23.44
CA ALA A 155 -10.53 17.55 -23.91
C ALA A 155 -9.50 16.41 -24.08
N ALA A 156 -9.64 15.60 -25.14
CA ALA A 156 -8.50 14.85 -25.68
C ALA A 156 -8.73 14.54 -27.15
N THR A 157 -7.94 15.24 -27.94
CA THR A 157 -7.90 15.33 -29.39
C THR A 157 -7.55 14.01 -30.08
N ALA A 158 -8.11 13.88 -31.28
CA ALA A 158 -7.92 12.79 -32.22
C ALA A 158 -6.45 12.60 -32.61
N VAL A 159 -5.94 11.37 -32.48
CA VAL A 159 -4.75 10.91 -33.20
C VAL A 159 -5.14 9.71 -34.06
N LYS A 160 -4.88 9.87 -35.35
CA LYS A 160 -5.18 8.97 -36.46
C LYS A 160 -4.48 7.62 -36.29
N LYS A 161 -5.20 6.55 -36.61
CA LYS A 161 -4.62 5.23 -36.93
C LYS A 161 -3.73 5.34 -38.18
N PRO A 162 -2.62 4.60 -38.23
CA PRO A 162 -2.18 3.97 -39.46
C PRO A 162 -2.64 2.50 -39.49
N GLU A 163 -3.29 2.10 -40.59
CA GLU A 163 -3.43 0.68 -40.92
C GLU A 163 -2.07 0.06 -41.23
N PRO A 164 -1.91 -1.23 -40.94
CA PRO A 164 -1.31 -2.07 -41.98
C PRO A 164 -2.21 -3.25 -42.35
N SER A 165 -2.54 -3.31 -43.63
CA SER A 165 -3.11 -4.46 -44.32
C SER A 165 -2.10 -5.61 -44.36
N ALA A 166 -2.11 -6.46 -43.34
CA ALA A 166 -1.37 -7.72 -43.35
C ALA A 166 -2.34 -8.90 -43.29
N LYS A 167 -2.33 -9.67 -44.39
CA LYS A 167 -3.09 -10.90 -44.63
C LYS A 167 -3.05 -11.81 -43.38
N LYS A 168 -4.21 -12.09 -42.78
CA LYS A 168 -4.33 -13.05 -41.67
C LYS A 168 -3.98 -14.45 -42.18
N LYS A 169 -2.78 -14.93 -41.87
CA LYS A 169 -2.44 -16.35 -42.03
C LYS A 169 -3.17 -17.19 -40.98
N ARG A 170 -3.52 -18.41 -41.36
CA ARG A 170 -4.26 -19.39 -40.54
C ARG A 170 -3.37 -19.86 -39.38
N PRO A 171 -3.94 -20.14 -38.20
CA PRO A 171 -3.20 -20.36 -36.94
C PRO A 171 -2.31 -21.62 -36.88
N TRP A 172 -2.17 -22.39 -37.97
CA TRP A 172 -1.33 -23.59 -38.01
C TRP A 172 -0.03 -23.43 -38.80
N GLN A 173 0.16 -22.34 -39.55
CA GLN A 173 1.45 -22.10 -40.21
C GLN A 173 2.40 -21.48 -39.20
N LYS A 174 3.29 -22.30 -38.65
CA LYS A 174 4.17 -21.94 -37.54
C LYS A 174 5.62 -22.21 -37.91
N ASP A 175 6.11 -21.40 -38.84
CA ASP A 175 7.54 -21.30 -39.15
C ASP A 175 7.95 -19.86 -38.88
N GLY A 176 8.38 -19.62 -37.64
CA GLY A 176 8.80 -18.32 -37.12
C GLY A 176 8.85 -18.35 -35.59
N ASP A 177 9.86 -17.69 -35.00
CA ASP A 177 10.11 -17.56 -33.56
C ASP A 177 9.03 -16.77 -32.80
N ASP A 178 7.77 -17.16 -32.98
CA ASP A 178 6.63 -16.57 -32.30
C ASP A 178 6.56 -17.12 -30.88
N LYS A 179 7.13 -16.33 -29.96
CA LYS A 179 7.02 -16.50 -28.50
C LYS A 179 5.60 -16.92 -28.15
N LYS A 180 5.46 -18.13 -27.58
CA LYS A 180 4.18 -18.72 -27.16
C LYS A 180 3.35 -17.66 -26.41
N ILE A 181 2.26 -17.19 -27.01
CA ILE A 181 1.37 -16.21 -26.39
C ILE A 181 0.81 -16.86 -25.12
N LYS A 182 1.27 -16.37 -23.96
CA LYS A 182 0.79 -16.86 -22.67
C LYS A 182 -0.72 -16.61 -22.59
N ARG A 183 -1.48 -17.67 -22.30
CA ARG A 183 -2.92 -17.54 -22.04
C ARG A 183 -3.13 -16.49 -20.95
N LYS A 184 -3.89 -15.44 -21.26
CA LYS A 184 -4.26 -14.42 -20.27
C LYS A 184 -4.97 -15.15 -19.13
N LYS A 185 -4.46 -14.99 -17.91
CA LYS A 185 -5.14 -15.52 -16.72
C LYS A 185 -6.51 -14.88 -16.70
N PHE A 186 -7.58 -15.69 -16.71
CA PHE A 186 -8.92 -15.18 -16.50
C PHE A 186 -8.92 -14.57 -15.09
N ARG A 187 -8.96 -13.25 -15.03
CA ARG A 187 -9.39 -12.55 -13.83
C ARG A 187 -10.80 -12.11 -14.12
N TYR A 188 -11.69 -12.27 -13.14
CA TYR A 188 -12.98 -11.62 -13.23
C TYR A 188 -12.72 -10.13 -13.44
N GLU A 189 -13.32 -9.58 -14.49
CA GLU A 189 -13.36 -8.14 -14.71
C GLU A 189 -13.73 -7.47 -13.38
N SER A 190 -13.03 -6.38 -13.04
CA SER A 190 -13.41 -5.57 -11.87
C SER A 190 -14.86 -5.10 -12.02
N LYS A 191 -15.52 -4.71 -10.93
CA LYS A 191 -16.92 -4.25 -10.98
C LYS A 191 -17.12 -3.12 -12.02
N ALA A 192 -16.14 -2.22 -12.12
CA ALA A 192 -16.10 -1.14 -13.11
C ALA A 192 -15.95 -1.67 -14.55
N GLU A 193 -15.00 -2.58 -14.79
CA GLU A 193 -14.81 -3.20 -16.11
C GLU A 193 -16.07 -3.95 -16.57
N ARG A 194 -16.72 -4.69 -15.67
CA ARG A 194 -17.98 -5.40 -15.94
C ARG A 194 -19.12 -4.45 -16.30
N ALA A 195 -19.19 -3.29 -15.67
CA ALA A 195 -20.18 -2.27 -15.99
C ALA A 195 -19.95 -1.72 -17.41
N VAL A 196 -18.70 -1.46 -17.78
CA VAL A 196 -18.33 -0.98 -19.13
C VAL A 196 -18.62 -2.04 -20.19
N THR A 197 -18.28 -3.31 -19.95
CA THR A 197 -18.57 -4.40 -20.90
C THR A 197 -20.07 -4.62 -21.05
N ARG A 198 -20.86 -4.53 -19.98
CA ARG A 198 -22.33 -4.58 -20.03
C ARG A 198 -22.92 -3.41 -20.83
N LYS A 199 -22.45 -2.18 -20.62
CA LYS A 199 -22.88 -1.00 -21.41
C LYS A 199 -22.56 -1.19 -22.89
N LYS A 200 -21.38 -1.71 -23.22
CA LYS A 200 -20.96 -2.00 -24.61
C LYS A 200 -21.77 -3.12 -25.27
N GLN A 201 -22.11 -4.16 -24.53
CA GLN A 201 -22.98 -5.22 -25.04
C GLN A 201 -24.40 -4.73 -25.29
N LYS A 202 -24.98 -3.95 -24.36
CA LYS A 202 -26.31 -3.34 -24.51
C LYS A 202 -26.36 -2.46 -25.77
N SER A 203 -25.37 -1.59 -25.98
CA SER A 203 -25.34 -0.71 -27.16
C SER A 203 -25.14 -1.47 -28.47
N ARG A 204 -24.36 -2.56 -28.46
CA ARG A 204 -24.21 -3.41 -29.65
C ARG A 204 -25.51 -4.13 -30.00
N ASN A 205 -26.19 -4.68 -28.99
CA ASN A 205 -27.44 -5.40 -29.18
C ASN A 205 -28.58 -4.46 -29.60
N SER A 206 -28.65 -3.25 -29.03
CA SER A 206 -29.65 -2.26 -29.45
C SER A 206 -29.42 -1.80 -30.88
N LYS A 207 -28.17 -1.54 -31.28
CA LYS A 207 -27.81 -1.23 -32.68
C LYS A 207 -28.19 -2.37 -33.64
N ALA A 208 -27.91 -3.61 -33.28
CA ALA A 208 -28.28 -4.78 -34.09
C ALA A 208 -29.81 -4.94 -34.19
N ALA A 209 -30.55 -4.69 -33.10
CA ALA A 209 -32.01 -4.72 -33.10
C ALA A 209 -32.60 -3.59 -33.95
N ALA A 210 -32.05 -2.38 -33.87
CA ALA A 210 -32.46 -1.26 -34.71
C ALA A 210 -32.20 -1.52 -36.20
N ALA A 211 -31.07 -2.14 -36.55
CA ALA A 211 -30.78 -2.53 -37.93
C ALA A 211 -31.82 -3.53 -38.46
N ARG A 212 -32.15 -4.57 -37.68
CA ARG A 212 -33.20 -5.56 -38.04
C ARG A 212 -34.58 -4.92 -38.20
N LYS A 213 -34.91 -3.92 -37.38
CA LYS A 213 -36.17 -3.18 -37.48
C LYS A 213 -36.22 -2.24 -38.67
N LYS A 214 -35.08 -1.78 -39.18
CA LYS A 214 -35.00 -0.94 -40.40
C LYS A 214 -35.06 -1.74 -41.69
N GLU A 215 -34.72 -3.03 -41.62
CA GLU A 215 -34.74 -3.94 -42.77
C GLU A 215 -36.10 -4.62 -42.98
N LYS A 216 -37.05 -4.44 -42.05
CA LYS A 216 -38.43 -4.91 -42.13
C LYS A 216 -39.37 -3.75 -42.38
#